data_AF-A0A1Z9MXQ7-F1
#
_entry.id   AF-A0A1Z9MXQ7-F1
#
_cell.length_a   1.000
_cell.length_b   1.000
_cell.length_c   1.000
_cell.angle_alpha   90.00
_cell.angle_beta   90.00
_cell.angle_gamma   90.00
#
_symmetry.space_group_name_H-M   'P 1'
#
loop_
_entity.id
_entity.type
_entity.pdbx_description
1 polymer ?
#
loop_
_entity_poly.entity_id
_entity_poly.type
_entity_poly.pdbx_seq_one_letter_code
_entity_poly.pdbx_strand_id
1 'polypeptide(L)' 'MIKQFFLLTMSLILITGINNLHAGDPVKGKKIFKKCAACHNVASGAKHKTGPNLYAIYGAKAGVAEGYKYS' A
#
# COMPACT_ATOMS: atom_id res chain seq x y z
N MET A 1 21.49 -1.22 42.67
CA MET A 1 21.24 -2.22 41.62
C MET A 1 19.81 -2.19 41.09
N ILE A 2 18.77 -2.07 41.93
CA ILE A 2 17.35 -2.00 41.51
C ILE A 2 17.02 -0.75 40.65
N LYS A 3 17.66 0.40 40.91
CA LYS A 3 17.48 1.65 40.14
C LYS A 3 17.94 1.55 38.68
N GLN A 4 19.03 0.82 38.39
CA GLN A 4 19.53 0.61 37.02
C GLN A 4 18.63 -0.35 36.24
N PHE A 5 18.03 -1.34 36.91
CA PHE A 5 17.08 -2.25 36.29
C PHE A 5 15.79 -1.53 35.88
N PHE A 6 15.28 -0.63 36.74
CA PHE A 6 14.09 0.18 36.46
C PHE A 6 14.31 1.21 35.33
N LEU A 7 15.52 1.78 35.22
CA LEU A 7 15.90 2.68 34.12
C LEU A 7 16.07 1.95 32.78
N LEU A 8 16.61 0.73 32.78
CA LEU A 8 16.79 -0.07 31.57
C LEU A 8 15.45 -0.58 30.99
N THR A 9 14.49 -0.94 31.84
CA THR A 9 13.15 -1.36 31.38
C THR A 9 12.33 -0.20 30.81
N MET A 10 12.52 1.03 31.32
CA MET A 10 11.84 2.22 30.82
C MET A 10 12.36 2.66 29.43
N SER A 11 13.67 2.48 29.18
CA SER A 11 14.27 2.75 27.87
C SER A 11 13.85 1.75 26.78
N LEU A 12 13.54 0.50 27.14
CA LEU A 12 13.10 -0.51 26.17
C LEU A 12 11.68 -0.25 25.63
N ILE A 13 10.80 0.34 26.45
CA ILE A 13 9.42 0.70 26.06
C ILE A 13 9.42 1.87 25.05
N LEU A 14 10.41 2.76 25.12
CA LEU A 14 10.53 3.89 24.19
C LEU A 14 10.94 3.45 22.76
N ILE A 15 11.67 2.33 22.63
CA ILE A 15 12.18 1.84 21.33
C ILE A 15 11.09 1.14 20.50
N THR A 16 10.07 0.56 21.14
CA THR A 16 8.98 -0.16 20.46
C THR A 16 7.74 0.71 20.14
N GLY A 17 7.72 1.97 20.57
CA GLY A 17 6.52 2.83 20.55
C GLY A 17 6.25 3.64 19.27
N ILE A 18 7.13 3.59 18.25
CA ILE A 18 7.04 4.42 17.03
C ILE A 18 6.69 3.61 15.77
N ASN A 19 5.77 2.66 15.90
CA ASN A 19 5.14 2.06 14.73
C ASN A 19 4.04 3.02 14.22
N ASN A 20 4.43 3.98 13.38
CA ASN A 20 3.52 4.81 12.61
C ASN A 20 2.79 3.95 11.56
N LEU A 21 1.83 3.13 12.00
CA LEU A 21 0.86 2.46 11.12
C LEU A 21 -0.12 3.50 10.55
N HIS A 22 0.35 4.32 9.61
CA HIS A 22 -0.56 5.10 8.78
C HIS A 22 -1.15 4.16 7.72
N ALA A 23 -2.20 3.44 8.10
CA ALA A 23 -3.00 2.69 7.14
C ALA A 23 -3.56 3.67 6.10
N GLY A 24 -3.46 3.31 4.82
CA GLY A 24 -4.07 4.09 3.74
C GLY A 24 -5.59 4.15 3.91
N ASP A 25 -6.20 5.31 3.65
CA ASP A 25 -7.65 5.50 3.67
C ASP A 25 -8.24 5.09 2.30
N PRO A 26 -8.99 3.98 2.22
CA PRO A 26 -9.54 3.50 0.94
C PRO A 26 -10.62 4.43 0.38
N VAL A 27 -11.33 5.19 1.22
CA VAL A 27 -12.36 6.14 0.79
C VAL A 27 -11.70 7.35 0.12
N LYS A 28 -10.61 7.87 0.70
CA LYS A 28 -9.79 8.90 0.05
C LYS A 28 -9.11 8.35 -1.20
N GLY A 29 -8.59 7.12 -1.14
CA GLY A 29 -7.99 6.42 -2.29
C GLY A 29 -8.95 6.35 -3.48
N LYS A 30 -10.22 5.97 -3.25
CA LYS A 30 -11.26 5.96 -4.29
C LYS A 30 -11.47 7.33 -4.94
N LYS A 31 -11.40 8.43 -4.16
CA LYS A 31 -11.50 9.80 -4.70
C LYS A 31 -10.30 10.15 -5.58
N ILE A 32 -9.09 9.80 -5.13
CA ILE A 32 -7.83 10.04 -5.87
C ILE A 32 -7.80 9.23 -7.17
N PHE A 33 -8.29 7.99 -7.15
CA PHE A 33 -8.32 7.10 -8.31
C PHE A 33 -9.07 7.67 -9.51
N LYS A 34 -9.96 8.66 -9.32
CA LYS A 34 -10.60 9.39 -10.43
C LYS A 34 -9.59 9.96 -11.42
N LYS A 35 -8.39 10.34 -10.98
CA LYS A 35 -7.28 10.80 -11.83
C LYS A 35 -6.69 9.67 -12.70
N CYS A 36 -6.74 8.44 -12.21
CA CYS A 36 -6.21 7.24 -12.86
C CYS A 36 -7.26 6.57 -13.76
N ALA A 37 -8.55 6.74 -13.45
CA ALA A 37 -9.68 6.07 -14.09
C ALA A 37 -9.83 6.38 -15.59
N ALA A 38 -9.21 7.47 -16.07
CA ALA A 38 -9.10 7.74 -17.50
C ALA A 38 -8.41 6.58 -18.23
N CYS A 39 -7.31 6.07 -17.66
CA CYS A 39 -6.47 5.05 -18.29
C CYS A 39 -6.63 3.65 -17.69
N HIS A 40 -7.14 3.52 -16.46
CA HIS A 40 -7.12 2.25 -15.75
C HIS A 40 -8.48 1.84 -15.18
N ASN A 41 -8.72 0.53 -15.17
CA ASN A 41 -9.79 -0.11 -14.41
C ASN A 41 -9.22 -0.76 -13.14
N VAL A 42 -10.08 -1.03 -12.16
CA VAL A 42 -9.74 -1.74 -10.90
C VAL A 42 -10.72 -2.87 -10.57
N ALA A 43 -11.73 -3.11 -11.42
CA ALA A 43 -12.67 -4.20 -11.23
C ALA A 43 -12.04 -5.51 -11.71
N SER A 44 -12.31 -6.60 -10.97
CA SER A 44 -11.88 -7.95 -11.35
C SER A 44 -12.42 -8.31 -12.73
N GLY A 45 -11.55 -8.86 -13.59
CA GLY A 45 -11.91 -9.27 -14.96
C GLY A 45 -12.25 -8.14 -15.93
N ALA A 46 -12.16 -6.86 -15.53
CA ALA A 46 -12.41 -5.76 -16.43
C ALA A 46 -11.35 -5.67 -17.54
N LYS A 47 -11.78 -5.24 -18.74
CA LYS A 47 -10.89 -5.02 -19.88
C LYS A 47 -9.79 -4.00 -19.56
N HIS A 48 -8.63 -4.15 -20.18
CA HIS A 48 -7.64 -3.08 -20.25
C HIS A 48 -8.19 -1.89 -21.02
N LYS A 49 -7.68 -0.70 -20.72
CA LYS A 49 -7.97 0.54 -21.48
C LYS A 49 -6.66 1.01 -22.10
N THR A 50 -6.43 2.32 -22.13
CA THR A 50 -5.13 2.90 -22.43
C THR A 50 -4.03 2.30 -21.56
N GLY A 51 -4.30 2.06 -20.28
CA GLY A 51 -3.43 1.34 -19.35
C GLY A 51 -3.96 -0.06 -18.97
N PRO A 52 -3.11 -0.91 -18.34
CA PRO A 52 -3.51 -2.22 -17.84
C PRO A 52 -4.57 -2.11 -16.74
N ASN A 53 -5.25 -3.22 -16.47
CA ASN A 53 -6.15 -3.31 -15.32
C ASN A 53 -5.30 -3.41 -14.05
N LEU A 54 -5.66 -2.65 -13.01
CA LEU A 54 -4.93 -2.57 -11.74
C LEU A 54 -5.58 -3.42 -10.64
N TYR A 55 -6.58 -4.26 -10.96
CA TYR A 55 -7.08 -5.25 -10.03
C TYR A 55 -5.94 -6.17 -9.57
N ALA A 56 -5.84 -6.39 -8.25
CA ALA A 56 -4.78 -7.19 -7.62
C ALA A 56 -3.33 -6.74 -7.94
N ILE A 57 -3.11 -5.44 -8.19
CA ILE A 57 -1.76 -4.92 -8.49
C ILE A 57 -0.79 -4.94 -7.29
N TYR A 58 -1.29 -4.90 -6.06
CA TYR A 58 -0.44 -4.87 -4.88
C TYR A 58 0.35 -6.17 -4.75
N GLY A 59 1.68 -6.08 -4.82
CA GLY A 59 2.59 -7.24 -4.80
C GLY A 59 2.80 -7.90 -6.17
N ALA A 60 2.09 -7.47 -7.22
CA ALA A 60 2.31 -7.98 -8.56
C ALA A 60 3.64 -7.45 -9.15
N LYS A 61 4.34 -8.30 -9.92
CA LYS A 61 5.50 -7.86 -10.70
C LYS A 61 5.04 -6.83 -11.76
N ALA A 62 5.79 -5.75 -11.94
CA ALA A 62 5.46 -4.77 -12.97
C ALA A 62 5.60 -5.36 -14.38
N GLY A 63 4.75 -4.92 -15.32
CA GLY A 63 4.85 -5.30 -16.73
C GLY A 63 4.34 -6.70 -17.08
N VAL A 64 3.51 -7.31 -16.23
CA VAL A 64 3.06 -8.71 -16.41
C VAL A 64 1.54 -8.88 -16.54
N ALA A 65 0.76 -7.79 -16.68
CA ALA A 65 -0.68 -7.93 -16.83
C ALA A 65 -1.00 -8.69 -18.12
N GLU A 66 -1.60 -9.87 -17.95
CA GLU A 66 -1.91 -10.79 -19.04
C GLU A 66 -2.80 -10.12 -20.10
N GLY A 67 -2.45 -10.26 -21.37
CA GLY A 67 -3.21 -9.68 -22.48
C GLY A 67 -3.04 -8.18 -22.69
N TYR A 68 -2.28 -7.47 -21.85
CA TYR A 68 -1.90 -6.08 -22.10
C TYR A 68 -0.60 -6.00 -22.91
N LYS A 69 -0.59 -5.16 -23.95
CA LYS A 69 0.60 -4.92 -24.78
C LYS A 69 1.44 -3.81 -24.16
N TYR A 70 2.55 -4.20 -23.54
CA TYR A 70 3.56 -3.28 -23.05
C TYR A 70 4.48 -2.81 -24.19
N SER A 71 5.16 -1.69 -23.97
CA SER A 71 6.16 -1.11 -24.87
C SER A 71 7.58 -1.50 -24.48
#